data_AF-A0A428PUN0-F1
#
_entry.id   AF-A0A428PUN0-F1
#
_cell.length_a   1.000
_cell.length_b   1.000
_cell.length_c   1.000
_cell.angle_alpha   90.00
_cell.angle_beta   90.00
_cell.angle_gamma   90.00
#
_symmetry.space_group_name_H-M   'P 1'
#
loop_
_entity.id
_entity.type
_entity.pdbx_description
1 polymer ?
#
loop_
_entity_poly.entity_id
_entity_poly.type
_entity_poly.pdbx_seq_one_letter_code
_entity_poly.pdbx_strand_id
1 'polypeptide(L)'
;MARCWCFLDPESWQNLLQESGRLDGLGISSLPIHLLYNSVVYFETSANKYWVYPTTHSHLTNTSHSYGNSDFDALKTSLNDFEKLSNDECLDAYGQKLVSGRSDVILILDHSTVDTEFKYTVRWSGDPKRRGAEPYDWMCGREPWADEQCDVSSLDVDNWPLYSDNKWVNKTEPRVEYCLSKRTPEYCKLALNIYLLAIVVGCNLVKLIGLGLTWLCLKQQPLLTLGDVMASFLQDPDPATKNCSLMSKSSGHRLHWGPELREWLAGKHRWAASVSVLRYTLGVEHVSVYETPSLTALWNRGFGQVSVDALINFTAIMSLEGPVGMVLIANLPQLILSLLYTALNGMWTAMLVGVEWNTYGQEHKGLRTSSPVGNQRRTYWLSLPLRYGLPLLAGSAALHWLISQSIFFVRLVIYEDGTIMVSGRPPADTPP
;
A
#
# COMPACT_ATOMS: atom_id res chain seq x y z
N MET A 1 48.33 9.93 -4.55
CA MET A 1 47.34 8.91 -4.98
C MET A 1 46.08 9.15 -4.18
N ALA A 2 44.98 9.58 -4.79
CA ALA A 2 43.72 9.72 -4.06
C ALA A 2 43.20 8.33 -3.68
N ARG A 3 43.17 8.02 -2.38
CA ARG A 3 42.47 6.84 -1.87
C ARG A 3 41.01 7.21 -1.69
N CYS A 4 40.09 6.53 -2.36
CA CYS A 4 38.66 6.82 -2.26
C CYS A 4 38.16 6.54 -0.84
N TRP A 5 37.57 7.56 -0.22
CA TRP A 5 36.90 7.44 1.05
C TRP A 5 35.45 6.98 0.84
N CYS A 6 35.14 5.74 1.21
CA CYS A 6 33.79 5.18 1.10
C CYS A 6 33.03 5.43 2.41
N PHE A 7 32.67 6.68 2.66
CA PHE A 7 31.69 6.98 3.68
C PHE A 7 30.30 6.75 3.09
N LEU A 8 29.39 6.10 3.83
CA LEU A 8 27.99 5.93 3.44
C LEU A 8 27.14 6.86 4.32
N ASP A 9 27.21 8.15 4.02
CA ASP A 9 26.37 9.20 4.59
C ASP A 9 25.78 10.01 3.40
N PRO A 10 24.65 10.73 3.52
CA PRO A 10 24.10 11.51 2.41
C PRO A 10 25.03 12.62 1.90
N GLU A 11 25.96 13.16 2.71
CA GLU A 11 27.02 14.06 2.23
C GLU A 11 28.07 13.30 1.39
N SER A 12 28.23 11.99 1.62
CA SER A 12 29.06 11.11 0.79
C SER A 12 28.42 10.81 -0.54
N TRP A 13 27.09 10.82 -0.64
CA TRP A 13 26.41 10.76 -1.93
C TRP A 13 26.84 11.94 -2.81
N GLN A 14 26.96 13.16 -2.28
CA GLN A 14 27.44 14.31 -3.06
C GLN A 14 28.90 14.18 -3.51
N ASN A 15 29.79 13.64 -2.67
CA ASN A 15 31.19 13.41 -3.05
C ASN A 15 31.38 12.17 -3.96
N LEU A 16 30.53 11.14 -3.85
CA LEU A 16 30.51 9.96 -4.73
C LEU A 16 29.86 10.27 -6.09
N LEU A 17 28.87 11.17 -6.13
CA LEU A 17 28.26 11.72 -7.34
C LEU A 17 29.28 12.47 -8.20
N GLN A 18 30.33 13.03 -7.58
CA GLN A 18 31.31 13.85 -8.28
C GLN A 18 32.44 13.02 -8.95
N GLU A 19 32.64 11.75 -8.59
CA GLU A 19 33.76 10.94 -9.12
C GLU A 19 33.37 9.63 -9.82
N SER A 20 32.13 9.13 -9.77
CA SER A 20 31.82 7.89 -10.49
C SER A 20 30.32 7.71 -10.82
N GLY A 21 29.97 7.87 -12.10
CA GLY A 21 28.65 7.53 -12.65
C GLY A 21 28.28 6.03 -12.58
N ARG A 22 29.13 5.18 -11.97
CA ARG A 22 28.87 3.73 -11.77
C ARG A 22 27.98 3.44 -10.56
N LEU A 23 27.93 4.32 -9.55
CA LEU A 23 27.04 4.14 -8.39
C LEU A 23 25.62 4.68 -8.60
N ASP A 24 25.43 5.61 -9.54
CA ASP A 24 24.12 6.20 -9.86
C ASP A 24 23.12 5.14 -10.34
N GLY A 25 23.60 4.17 -11.15
CA GLY A 25 22.77 3.06 -11.62
C GLY A 25 22.27 2.13 -10.51
N LEU A 26 23.04 1.90 -9.44
CA LEU A 26 22.60 1.08 -8.29
C LEU A 26 21.51 1.78 -7.47
N GLY A 27 21.66 3.10 -7.26
CA GLY A 27 20.67 3.91 -6.56
C GLY A 27 19.36 3.99 -7.34
N ILE A 28 19.45 4.37 -8.62
CA ILE A 28 18.29 4.56 -9.50
C ILE A 28 17.52 3.26 -9.71
N SER A 29 18.21 2.12 -9.90
CA SER A 29 17.56 0.80 -10.02
C SER A 29 16.86 0.33 -8.74
N SER A 30 17.03 1.01 -7.61
CA SER A 30 16.26 0.72 -6.38
C SER A 30 14.86 1.33 -6.41
N LEU A 31 14.65 2.45 -7.11
CA LEU A 31 13.36 3.14 -7.13
C LEU A 31 12.21 2.27 -7.67
N PRO A 32 12.35 1.58 -8.82
CA PRO A 32 11.26 0.75 -9.34
C PRO A 32 10.93 -0.42 -8.42
N ILE A 33 11.89 -0.95 -7.67
CA ILE A 33 11.64 -2.05 -6.73
C ILE A 33 10.73 -1.56 -5.60
N HIS A 34 11.02 -0.39 -5.01
CA HIS A 34 10.17 0.18 -3.96
C HIS A 34 8.77 0.55 -4.47
N LEU A 35 8.64 0.95 -5.74
CA LEU A 35 7.38 1.42 -6.31
C LEU A 35 6.51 0.31 -6.94
N LEU A 36 7.05 -0.87 -7.22
CA LEU A 36 6.34 -1.90 -7.99
C LEU A 36 6.28 -3.26 -7.31
N TYR A 37 7.20 -3.57 -6.40
CA TYR A 37 7.38 -4.94 -5.89
C TYR A 37 6.12 -5.48 -5.19
N ASN A 38 5.45 -4.67 -4.37
CA ASN A 38 4.25 -5.10 -3.64
C ASN A 38 3.02 -5.32 -4.54
N SER A 39 3.14 -5.03 -5.84
CA SER A 39 2.06 -5.18 -6.82
C SER A 39 2.40 -6.18 -7.93
N VAL A 40 3.56 -6.84 -7.86
CA VAL A 40 3.94 -7.90 -8.82
C VAL A 40 2.97 -9.07 -8.70
N VAL A 41 2.67 -9.46 -7.46
CA VAL A 41 1.66 -10.45 -7.11
C VAL A 41 0.52 -9.69 -6.46
N TYR A 42 -0.70 -9.86 -6.95
CA TYR A 42 -1.87 -9.17 -6.42
C TYR A 42 -3.09 -10.09 -6.43
N PHE A 43 -4.04 -9.79 -5.55
CA PHE A 43 -5.32 -10.48 -5.52
C PHE A 43 -6.25 -9.90 -6.58
N GLU A 44 -6.86 -10.79 -7.36
CA GLU A 44 -8.01 -10.48 -8.19
C GLU A 44 -9.25 -11.03 -7.50
N THR A 45 -10.14 -10.12 -7.10
CA THR A 45 -11.41 -10.45 -6.46
C THR A 45 -12.56 -10.11 -7.40
N SER A 46 -13.60 -10.93 -7.39
CA SER A 46 -14.79 -10.75 -8.22
C SER A 46 -15.99 -10.30 -7.41
N ALA A 47 -16.85 -9.49 -8.01
CA ALA A 47 -18.19 -9.24 -7.51
C ALA A 47 -19.20 -9.26 -8.66
N ASN A 48 -20.43 -9.60 -8.38
CA ASN A 48 -21.53 -9.55 -9.33
C ASN A 48 -22.34 -8.29 -9.08
N LYS A 49 -22.66 -7.58 -10.16
CA LYS A 49 -23.84 -6.72 -10.19
C LYS A 49 -25.03 -7.66 -10.34
N TYR A 50 -26.00 -7.51 -9.44
CA TYR A 50 -27.17 -8.37 -9.41
C TYR A 50 -28.44 -7.55 -9.31
N TRP A 51 -29.54 -8.18 -9.69
CA TRP A 51 -30.86 -7.60 -9.65
C TRP A 51 -31.75 -8.32 -8.63
N VAL A 52 -32.63 -7.55 -8.01
CA VAL A 52 -33.57 -8.02 -6.98
C VAL A 52 -34.97 -7.95 -7.56
N TYR A 53 -35.69 -9.07 -7.51
CA TYR A 53 -37.02 -9.22 -8.08
C TYR A 53 -38.02 -9.63 -7.00
N PRO A 54 -38.75 -8.69 -6.38
CA PRO A 54 -39.86 -9.04 -5.49
C PRO A 54 -41.04 -9.58 -6.31
N THR A 55 -41.57 -10.74 -5.91
CA THR A 55 -42.69 -11.40 -6.59
C THR A 55 -43.47 -12.30 -5.64
N THR A 56 -44.60 -12.86 -6.09
CA THR A 56 -45.39 -13.84 -5.35
C THR A 56 -45.34 -15.21 -6.03
N HIS A 57 -45.67 -16.27 -5.31
CA HIS A 57 -45.63 -17.64 -5.84
C HIS A 57 -46.54 -17.84 -7.08
N SER A 58 -47.68 -17.14 -7.13
CA SER A 58 -48.61 -17.17 -8.27
C SER A 58 -48.01 -16.55 -9.53
N HIS A 59 -47.19 -15.50 -9.41
CA HIS A 59 -46.56 -14.82 -10.55
C HIS A 59 -45.32 -15.53 -11.10
N LEU A 60 -44.67 -16.36 -10.28
CA LEU A 60 -43.61 -17.26 -10.74
C LEU A 60 -44.12 -18.41 -11.60
N THR A 61 -45.30 -18.94 -11.26
CA THR A 61 -45.89 -20.12 -11.91
C THR A 61 -46.82 -19.77 -13.07
N ASN A 62 -47.50 -18.62 -13.03
CA ASN A 62 -48.43 -18.23 -14.07
C ASN A 62 -47.72 -17.50 -15.23
N THR A 63 -47.63 -18.17 -16.38
CA THR A 63 -47.05 -17.62 -17.63
C THR A 63 -48.02 -16.72 -18.40
N SER A 64 -49.27 -16.57 -17.94
CA SER A 64 -50.37 -15.96 -18.69
C SER A 64 -50.46 -14.43 -18.54
N HIS A 65 -49.65 -13.85 -17.65
CA HIS A 65 -49.63 -12.41 -17.42
C HIS A 65 -48.37 -11.81 -18.04
N SER A 66 -48.50 -11.46 -19.32
CA SER A 66 -47.49 -10.71 -20.07
C SER A 66 -47.39 -9.30 -19.49
N TYR A 67 -46.45 -9.08 -18.59
CA TYR A 67 -46.12 -7.76 -18.06
C TYR A 67 -44.62 -7.49 -18.18
N GLY A 68 -44.26 -6.78 -19.26
CA GLY A 68 -43.35 -5.63 -19.28
C GLY A 68 -41.87 -5.77 -18.89
N ASN A 69 -41.41 -6.87 -18.29
CA ASN A 69 -40.00 -7.04 -17.93
C ASN A 69 -39.46 -8.32 -18.57
N SER A 70 -38.96 -8.17 -19.80
CA SER A 70 -38.32 -9.24 -20.57
C SER A 70 -37.24 -9.98 -19.79
N ASP A 71 -36.56 -9.28 -18.88
CA ASP A 71 -35.46 -9.83 -18.10
C ASP A 71 -35.99 -10.79 -17.02
N PHE A 72 -37.11 -10.46 -16.37
CA PHE A 72 -37.75 -11.36 -15.40
C PHE A 72 -38.39 -12.58 -16.07
N ASP A 73 -39.00 -12.40 -17.24
CA ASP A 73 -39.55 -13.52 -18.01
C ASP A 73 -38.44 -14.44 -18.56
N ALA A 74 -37.29 -13.88 -18.95
CA ALA A 74 -36.10 -14.67 -19.29
C ALA A 74 -35.61 -15.46 -18.07
N LEU A 75 -35.62 -14.86 -16.88
CA LEU A 75 -35.19 -15.49 -15.63
C LEU A 75 -36.01 -16.75 -15.29
N LYS A 76 -37.32 -16.75 -15.60
CA LYS A 76 -38.22 -17.91 -15.39
C LYS A 76 -37.74 -19.16 -16.12
N THR A 77 -37.01 -19.01 -17.23
CA THR A 77 -36.45 -20.15 -17.98
C THR A 77 -35.23 -20.79 -17.29
N SER A 78 -34.60 -20.07 -16.36
CA SER A 78 -33.39 -20.48 -15.62
C SER A 78 -33.63 -20.75 -14.14
N LEU A 79 -34.88 -20.97 -13.70
CA LEU A 79 -35.22 -21.18 -12.28
C LEU A 79 -34.50 -22.37 -11.63
N ASN A 80 -34.02 -23.34 -12.41
CA ASN A 80 -33.24 -24.47 -11.89
C ASN A 80 -31.86 -24.06 -11.35
N ASP A 81 -31.34 -22.90 -11.74
CA ASP A 81 -30.06 -22.36 -11.26
C ASP A 81 -30.21 -21.59 -9.94
N PHE A 82 -31.45 -21.43 -9.46
CA PHE A 82 -31.77 -20.75 -8.22
C PHE A 82 -31.88 -21.73 -7.06
N GLU A 83 -31.22 -21.38 -5.97
CA GLU A 83 -31.31 -22.06 -4.69
C GLU A 83 -32.31 -21.35 -3.79
N LYS A 84 -33.19 -22.11 -3.14
CA LYS A 84 -34.05 -21.58 -2.08
C LYS A 84 -33.23 -21.36 -0.81
N LEU A 85 -33.23 -20.13 -0.32
CA LEU A 85 -32.62 -19.71 0.93
C LEU A 85 -33.69 -19.25 1.91
N SER A 86 -33.45 -19.51 3.19
CA SER A 86 -34.18 -18.87 4.29
C SER A 86 -33.86 -17.36 4.36
N ASN A 87 -34.64 -16.59 5.12
CA ASN A 87 -34.43 -15.14 5.22
C ASN A 87 -33.06 -14.81 5.82
N ASP A 88 -32.62 -15.51 6.88
CA ASP A 88 -31.30 -15.35 7.48
C ASP A 88 -30.18 -15.66 6.49
N GLU A 89 -30.24 -16.81 5.81
CA GLU A 89 -29.25 -17.15 4.78
C GLU A 89 -29.22 -16.14 3.63
N CYS A 90 -30.37 -15.57 3.27
CA CYS A 90 -30.46 -14.55 2.24
C CYS A 90 -29.84 -13.22 2.68
N LEU A 91 -30.12 -12.81 3.92
CA LEU A 91 -29.58 -11.60 4.52
C LEU A 91 -28.06 -11.69 4.62
N ASP A 92 -27.53 -12.84 5.06
CA ASP A 92 -26.09 -13.08 5.15
C ASP A 92 -25.40 -13.15 3.78
N ALA A 93 -26.07 -13.70 2.77
CA ALA A 93 -25.54 -13.84 1.42
C ALA A 93 -25.43 -12.50 0.68
N TYR A 94 -26.43 -11.63 0.83
CA TYR A 94 -26.53 -10.38 0.07
C TYR A 94 -26.22 -9.13 0.88
N GLY A 95 -26.19 -9.21 2.22
CA GLY A 95 -25.81 -8.14 3.16
C GLY A 95 -24.32 -7.81 3.16
N GLN A 96 -23.63 -8.04 2.04
CA GLN A 96 -22.20 -7.86 1.87
C GLN A 96 -21.92 -6.85 0.76
N LYS A 97 -20.82 -6.12 0.87
CA LYS A 97 -20.42 -5.11 -0.12
C LYS A 97 -19.99 -5.71 -1.46
N LEU A 98 -19.46 -6.94 -1.46
CA LEU A 98 -19.08 -7.68 -2.67
C LEU A 98 -19.73 -9.06 -2.62
N VAL A 99 -20.67 -9.31 -3.53
CA VAL A 99 -21.31 -10.62 -3.68
C VAL A 99 -20.64 -11.34 -4.84
N SER A 100 -19.86 -12.40 -4.58
CA SER A 100 -19.05 -13.10 -5.59
C SER A 100 -19.64 -14.45 -6.02
N GLY A 101 -20.23 -15.21 -5.09
CA GLY A 101 -20.74 -16.57 -5.33
C GLY A 101 -22.21 -16.64 -5.74
N ARG A 102 -22.87 -15.48 -5.81
CA ARG A 102 -24.29 -15.34 -6.11
C ARG A 102 -24.53 -14.16 -7.03
N SER A 103 -25.59 -14.23 -7.83
CA SER A 103 -26.04 -13.14 -8.70
C SER A 103 -27.48 -12.75 -8.36
N ASP A 104 -28.38 -12.64 -9.34
CA ASP A 104 -29.76 -12.21 -9.14
C ASP A 104 -30.50 -12.97 -8.03
N VAL A 105 -31.38 -12.25 -7.35
CA VAL A 105 -32.21 -12.77 -6.26
C VAL A 105 -33.68 -12.44 -6.51
N ILE A 106 -34.54 -13.43 -6.28
CA ILE A 106 -35.99 -13.29 -6.32
C ILE A 106 -36.50 -13.36 -4.89
N LEU A 107 -37.23 -12.33 -4.44
CA LEU A 107 -37.85 -12.32 -3.12
C LEU A 107 -39.28 -12.81 -3.25
N ILE A 108 -39.64 -13.84 -2.48
CA ILE A 108 -41.01 -14.36 -2.45
C ILE A 108 -41.75 -13.68 -1.32
N LEU A 109 -42.77 -12.91 -1.68
CA LEU A 109 -43.57 -12.16 -0.73
C LEU A 109 -44.76 -12.99 -0.25
N ASP A 110 -45.10 -12.84 1.02
CA ASP A 110 -46.31 -13.41 1.59
C ASP A 110 -47.53 -12.77 0.92
N HIS A 111 -48.32 -13.59 0.22
CA HIS A 111 -49.56 -13.19 -0.44
C HIS A 111 -50.58 -12.56 0.52
N SER A 112 -50.49 -12.82 1.83
CA SER A 112 -51.35 -12.19 2.84
C SER A 112 -51.04 -10.70 3.05
N THR A 113 -49.81 -10.28 2.73
CA THR A 113 -49.30 -8.91 2.97
C THR A 113 -49.33 -8.03 1.72
N VAL A 114 -49.53 -8.62 0.55
CA VAL A 114 -49.47 -7.93 -0.75
C VAL A 114 -50.80 -8.07 -1.50
N ASP A 115 -51.18 -7.07 -2.29
CA ASP A 115 -52.37 -7.14 -3.14
C ASP A 115 -52.18 -8.13 -4.30
N THR A 116 -53.23 -8.84 -4.67
CA THR A 116 -53.32 -9.67 -5.89
C THR A 116 -52.99 -8.90 -7.17
N GLU A 117 -53.19 -7.58 -7.19
CA GLU A 117 -52.77 -6.69 -8.28
C GLU A 117 -51.37 -6.08 -8.08
N PHE A 118 -50.44 -6.78 -7.41
CA PHE A 118 -49.04 -6.34 -7.29
C PHE A 118 -48.42 -6.13 -8.68
N LYS A 119 -48.49 -4.89 -9.15
CA LYS A 119 -48.07 -4.45 -10.48
C LYS A 119 -46.71 -3.82 -10.32
N TYR A 120 -45.73 -4.40 -11.03
CA TYR A 120 -44.33 -4.02 -11.13
C TYR A 120 -43.39 -4.66 -10.11
N THR A 121 -42.59 -5.61 -10.63
CA THR A 121 -41.30 -6.04 -10.08
C THR A 121 -40.38 -4.83 -9.99
N VAL A 122 -40.30 -4.20 -8.82
CA VAL A 122 -39.36 -3.12 -8.64
C VAL A 122 -37.97 -3.72 -8.61
N ARG A 123 -37.21 -3.31 -9.61
CA ARG A 123 -35.88 -3.83 -9.87
C ARG A 123 -34.89 -3.00 -9.07
N TRP A 124 -34.52 -3.48 -7.88
CA TRP A 124 -33.34 -2.96 -7.20
C TRP A 124 -32.09 -3.61 -7.81
N SER A 125 -30.98 -2.89 -7.82
CA SER A 125 -29.67 -3.45 -8.16
C SER A 125 -28.75 -3.35 -6.96
N GLY A 126 -28.08 -4.46 -6.67
CA GLY A 126 -26.80 -4.39 -5.98
C GLY A 126 -25.72 -4.08 -7.00
N ASP A 127 -25.32 -2.82 -7.09
CA ASP A 127 -24.22 -2.39 -7.96
C ASP A 127 -23.04 -1.89 -7.12
N PRO A 128 -21.92 -2.65 -7.06
CA PRO A 128 -20.73 -2.23 -6.31
C PRO A 128 -20.04 -0.98 -6.89
N LYS A 129 -20.42 -0.49 -8.07
CA LYS A 129 -19.91 0.78 -8.63
C LYS A 129 -20.75 2.00 -8.26
N ARG A 130 -21.94 1.81 -7.67
CA ARG A 130 -22.85 2.93 -7.40
C ARG A 130 -22.28 3.80 -6.27
N ARG A 131 -22.07 5.09 -6.56
CA ARG A 131 -21.58 6.05 -5.56
C ARG A 131 -22.71 6.47 -4.63
N GLY A 132 -22.46 6.41 -3.31
CA GLY A 132 -23.35 6.98 -2.28
C GLY A 132 -24.50 6.07 -1.83
N ALA A 133 -24.56 4.82 -2.29
CA ALA A 133 -25.49 3.80 -1.80
C ALA A 133 -24.77 2.46 -1.76
N GLU A 134 -24.92 1.71 -0.67
CA GLU A 134 -24.34 0.37 -0.53
C GLU A 134 -25.17 -0.64 -1.36
N PRO A 135 -24.53 -1.69 -1.92
CA PRO A 135 -25.22 -2.66 -2.77
C PRO A 135 -26.39 -3.39 -2.07
N TYR A 136 -26.40 -3.44 -0.75
CA TYR A 136 -27.41 -4.10 0.08
C TYR A 136 -28.47 -3.14 0.64
N ASP A 137 -28.45 -1.85 0.29
CA ASP A 137 -29.39 -0.86 0.86
C ASP A 137 -30.87 -1.20 0.59
N TRP A 138 -31.15 -1.95 -0.46
CA TRP A 138 -32.50 -2.44 -0.80
C TRP A 138 -33.12 -3.34 0.30
N MET A 139 -32.29 -3.89 1.19
CA MET A 139 -32.72 -4.83 2.24
C MET A 139 -33.35 -4.12 3.44
N CYS A 140 -33.05 -2.84 3.65
CA CYS A 140 -33.45 -2.13 4.87
C CYS A 140 -34.88 -1.54 4.84
N GLY A 141 -35.66 -1.77 3.79
CA GLY A 141 -37.06 -1.33 3.75
C GLY A 141 -37.27 0.19 3.77
N ARG A 142 -36.21 0.98 3.53
CA ARG A 142 -36.22 2.45 3.60
C ARG A 142 -36.25 3.10 2.22
N GLU A 143 -36.58 4.38 2.20
CA GLU A 143 -36.44 5.18 0.98
C GLU A 143 -35.00 5.14 0.46
N PRO A 144 -34.77 5.02 -0.86
CA PRO A 144 -33.43 4.95 -1.47
C PRO A 144 -32.52 6.17 -1.22
N TRP A 145 -33.00 7.20 -0.52
CA TRP A 145 -32.30 8.46 -0.23
C TRP A 145 -32.36 8.85 1.25
N ALA A 146 -32.72 7.94 2.16
CA ALA A 146 -32.62 8.21 3.59
C ALA A 146 -31.14 8.34 4.00
N ASP A 147 -30.78 9.40 4.73
CA ASP A 147 -29.39 9.69 5.18
C ASP A 147 -28.85 8.68 6.22
N GLU A 148 -29.63 7.67 6.59
CA GLU A 148 -29.30 6.70 7.63
C GLU A 148 -28.66 5.44 7.02
N GLN A 149 -27.53 5.00 7.57
CA GLN A 149 -26.81 3.82 7.05
C GLN A 149 -27.63 2.53 7.27
N CYS A 150 -27.61 1.62 6.29
CA CYS A 150 -28.31 0.33 6.38
C CYS A 150 -27.49 -0.64 7.23
N ASP A 151 -28.05 -1.07 8.37
CA ASP A 151 -27.45 -2.12 9.21
C ASP A 151 -28.28 -3.40 9.08
N VAL A 152 -27.85 -4.27 8.17
CA VAL A 152 -28.48 -5.57 7.89
C VAL A 152 -28.49 -6.45 9.15
N SER A 153 -27.50 -6.32 10.04
CA SER A 153 -27.40 -7.15 11.24
C SER A 153 -28.45 -6.82 12.31
N SER A 154 -29.08 -5.64 12.21
CA SER A 154 -30.14 -5.18 13.10
C SER A 154 -31.55 -5.50 12.61
N LEU A 155 -31.68 -6.09 11.41
CA LEU A 155 -32.99 -6.39 10.82
C LEU A 155 -33.66 -7.56 11.53
N ASP A 156 -34.98 -7.43 11.71
CA ASP A 156 -35.82 -8.53 12.17
C ASP A 156 -36.03 -9.52 11.03
N VAL A 157 -35.38 -10.69 11.13
CA VAL A 157 -35.42 -11.76 10.11
C VAL A 157 -36.84 -12.29 9.90
N ASP A 158 -37.64 -12.35 10.97
CA ASP A 158 -39.00 -12.89 10.95
C ASP A 158 -40.00 -11.90 10.35
N ASN A 159 -39.67 -10.61 10.40
CA ASN A 159 -40.50 -9.53 9.89
C ASN A 159 -39.72 -8.63 8.92
N TRP A 160 -38.97 -9.22 7.99
CA TRP A 160 -38.12 -8.50 7.04
C TRP A 160 -38.95 -7.51 6.20
N PRO A 161 -38.84 -6.18 6.44
CA PRO A 161 -39.65 -5.21 5.74
C PRO A 161 -39.00 -4.84 4.41
N LEU A 162 -39.82 -4.72 3.36
CA LEU A 162 -39.37 -4.13 2.09
C LEU A 162 -39.99 -2.75 1.90
N TYR A 163 -39.24 -1.88 1.23
CA TYR A 163 -39.68 -0.53 0.93
C TYR A 163 -40.86 -0.60 -0.04
N SER A 164 -41.96 0.06 0.33
CA SER A 164 -43.16 0.18 -0.49
C SER A 164 -43.63 1.64 -0.45
N ASP A 165 -43.67 2.32 -1.59
CA ASP A 165 -44.29 3.63 -1.72
C ASP A 165 -45.82 3.47 -1.87
N ASN A 166 -46.60 4.47 -1.48
CA ASN A 166 -48.07 4.47 -1.41
C ASN A 166 -48.77 4.27 -2.76
N LYS A 167 -48.01 4.12 -3.85
CA LYS A 167 -48.48 3.76 -5.20
C LYS A 167 -48.41 2.24 -5.49
N TRP A 168 -47.92 1.42 -4.55
CA TRP A 168 -47.38 0.06 -4.83
C TRP A 168 -48.20 -1.05 -4.18
N VAL A 169 -48.76 -0.79 -2.99
CA VAL A 169 -49.62 -1.73 -2.24
C VAL A 169 -50.60 -0.91 -1.40
N ASN A 170 -51.87 -1.28 -1.34
CA ASN A 170 -52.83 -0.71 -0.37
C ASN A 170 -52.55 -1.17 1.09
N LYS A 171 -51.58 -2.08 1.29
CA LYS A 171 -51.10 -2.61 2.57
C LYS A 171 -49.68 -2.11 2.82
N THR A 172 -49.42 -1.63 4.03
CA THR A 172 -48.27 -0.78 4.35
C THR A 172 -46.94 -1.52 4.51
N GLU A 173 -46.90 -2.85 4.57
CA GLU A 173 -45.69 -3.61 4.94
C GLU A 173 -45.63 -4.99 4.25
N PRO A 174 -45.05 -5.11 3.02
CA PRO A 174 -44.82 -6.40 2.38
C PRO A 174 -43.75 -7.20 3.14
N ARG A 175 -44.04 -8.49 3.41
CA ARG A 175 -43.12 -9.41 4.10
C ARG A 175 -42.52 -10.44 3.16
N VAL A 176 -41.23 -10.71 3.32
CA VAL A 176 -40.50 -11.75 2.59
C VAL A 176 -40.66 -13.09 3.31
N GLU A 177 -41.15 -14.11 2.61
CA GLU A 177 -41.30 -15.48 3.12
C GLU A 177 -39.99 -16.27 2.95
N TYR A 178 -39.35 -16.14 1.78
CA TYR A 178 -38.04 -16.72 1.48
C TYR A 178 -37.46 -16.06 0.22
N CYS A 179 -36.18 -16.31 -0.07
CA CYS A 179 -35.56 -15.85 -1.32
C CYS A 179 -35.04 -16.99 -2.18
N LEU A 180 -35.04 -16.78 -3.49
CA LEU A 180 -34.38 -17.64 -4.47
C LEU A 180 -33.14 -16.92 -4.96
N SER A 181 -31.96 -17.50 -4.73
CA SER A 181 -30.68 -16.91 -5.09
C SER A 181 -30.02 -17.70 -6.21
N LYS A 182 -29.65 -17.03 -7.30
CA LYS A 182 -28.91 -17.64 -8.41
C LYS A 182 -27.45 -17.86 -8.03
N ARG A 183 -26.99 -19.11 -8.14
CA ARG A 183 -25.60 -19.46 -7.85
C ARG A 183 -24.68 -19.11 -9.03
N THR A 184 -23.52 -18.56 -8.72
CA THR A 184 -22.47 -18.26 -9.71
C THR A 184 -21.11 -18.72 -9.22
N PRO A 185 -20.19 -19.12 -10.11
CA PRO A 185 -18.83 -19.46 -9.70
C PRO A 185 -18.11 -18.24 -9.12
N GLU A 186 -17.45 -18.44 -7.98
CA GLU A 186 -16.59 -17.42 -7.36
C GLU A 186 -15.24 -17.35 -8.08
N TYR A 187 -14.83 -16.15 -8.47
CA TYR A 187 -13.52 -15.92 -9.09
C TYR A 187 -12.61 -15.17 -8.13
N CYS A 188 -11.98 -15.91 -7.21
CA CYS A 188 -10.86 -15.41 -6.41
C CYS A 188 -9.57 -16.05 -6.90
N LYS A 189 -8.65 -15.26 -7.45
CA LYS A 189 -7.35 -15.78 -7.91
C LYS A 189 -6.19 -14.86 -7.57
N LEU A 190 -5.04 -15.48 -7.36
CA LEU A 190 -3.77 -14.79 -7.24
C LEU A 190 -3.24 -14.53 -8.65
N ALA A 191 -3.04 -13.26 -9.00
CA ALA A 191 -2.56 -12.86 -10.32
C ALA A 191 -1.08 -12.41 -10.24
N LEU A 192 -0.31 -12.77 -11.28
CA LEU A 192 1.07 -12.35 -11.45
C LEU A 192 1.17 -11.36 -12.61
N ASN A 193 1.65 -10.15 -12.36
CA ASN A 193 1.97 -9.20 -13.41
C ASN A 193 3.38 -9.45 -13.94
N ILE A 194 3.48 -10.14 -15.09
CA ILE A 194 4.75 -10.50 -15.70
C ILE A 194 5.60 -9.27 -16.09
N TYR A 195 4.97 -8.15 -16.47
CA TYR A 195 5.67 -6.93 -16.84
C TYR A 195 6.32 -6.27 -15.64
N LEU A 196 5.61 -6.18 -14.51
CA LEU A 196 6.18 -5.67 -13.26
C LEU A 196 7.28 -6.59 -12.75
N LEU A 197 7.08 -7.91 -12.83
CA LEU A 197 8.12 -8.88 -12.46
C LEU A 197 9.38 -8.69 -13.30
N ALA A 198 9.25 -8.53 -14.61
CA ALA A 198 10.38 -8.32 -15.51
C ALA A 198 11.17 -7.04 -15.16
N ILE A 199 10.49 -5.95 -14.81
CA ILE A 199 11.14 -4.71 -14.34
C ILE A 199 11.92 -4.97 -13.05
N VAL A 200 11.29 -5.59 -12.05
CA VAL A 200 11.94 -5.90 -10.76
C VAL A 200 13.16 -6.80 -10.95
N VAL A 201 13.04 -7.85 -11.76
CA VAL A 201 14.15 -8.76 -12.07
C VAL A 201 15.26 -8.01 -12.78
N GLY A 202 14.94 -7.20 -13.80
CA GLY A 202 15.91 -6.36 -14.51
C GLY A 202 16.66 -5.41 -13.57
N CYS A 203 15.97 -4.73 -12.67
CA CYS A 203 16.59 -3.86 -11.67
C CYS A 203 17.53 -4.62 -10.73
N ASN A 204 17.15 -5.81 -10.27
CA ASN A 204 18.03 -6.64 -9.44
C ASN A 204 19.25 -7.15 -10.22
N LEU A 205 19.10 -7.50 -11.50
CA LEU A 205 20.23 -7.87 -12.37
C LEU A 205 21.21 -6.72 -12.52
N VAL A 206 20.74 -5.48 -12.74
CA VAL A 206 21.61 -4.29 -12.78
C VAL A 206 22.41 -4.14 -11.49
N LYS A 207 21.76 -4.35 -10.33
CA LYS A 207 22.45 -4.32 -9.03
C LYS A 207 23.49 -5.43 -8.91
N LEU A 208 23.16 -6.66 -9.28
CA LEU A 208 24.09 -7.79 -9.23
C LEU A 208 25.30 -7.57 -10.14
N ILE A 209 25.08 -7.09 -11.36
CA ILE A 209 26.17 -6.74 -12.30
C ILE A 209 27.02 -5.62 -11.70
N GLY A 210 26.40 -4.55 -11.18
CA GLY A 210 27.12 -3.43 -10.58
C GLY A 210 27.94 -3.81 -9.34
N LEU A 211 27.40 -4.68 -8.47
CA LEU A 211 28.13 -5.24 -7.32
C LEU A 211 29.27 -6.15 -7.77
N GLY A 212 29.05 -7.01 -8.78
CA GLY A 212 30.08 -7.88 -9.34
C GLY A 212 31.21 -7.10 -10.01
N LEU A 213 30.89 -6.07 -10.79
CA LEU A 213 31.87 -5.18 -11.40
C LEU A 213 32.66 -4.41 -10.33
N THR A 214 31.99 -3.91 -9.29
CA THR A 214 32.66 -3.28 -8.15
C THR A 214 33.64 -4.27 -7.52
N TRP A 215 33.21 -5.49 -7.21
CA TRP A 215 34.07 -6.52 -6.64
C TRP A 215 35.31 -6.83 -7.49
N LEU A 216 35.15 -6.98 -8.81
CA LEU A 216 36.25 -7.33 -9.71
C LEU A 216 37.19 -6.15 -10.00
N CYS A 217 36.69 -4.91 -9.94
CA CYS A 217 37.46 -3.72 -10.29
C CYS A 217 38.09 -3.02 -9.08
N LEU A 218 37.65 -3.30 -7.85
CA LEU A 218 38.17 -2.67 -6.65
C LEU A 218 39.58 -3.18 -6.32
N LYS A 219 40.60 -2.49 -6.85
CA LYS A 219 42.02 -2.84 -6.65
C LYS A 219 42.65 -2.22 -5.40
N GLN A 220 42.03 -1.19 -4.83
CA GLN A 220 42.54 -0.47 -3.66
C GLN A 220 41.73 -0.82 -2.42
N GLN A 221 42.36 -0.80 -1.23
CA GLN A 221 41.65 -0.97 0.02
C GLN A 221 40.75 0.26 0.27
N PRO A 222 39.42 0.10 0.28
CA PRO A 222 38.52 1.22 0.55
C PRO A 222 38.69 1.65 2.01
N LEU A 223 38.66 2.95 2.26
CA LEU A 223 38.62 3.49 3.61
C LEU A 223 37.17 3.37 4.10
N LEU A 224 36.88 2.34 4.90
CA LEU A 224 35.51 1.97 5.29
C LEU A 224 35.10 2.55 6.64
N THR A 225 36.06 2.84 7.51
CA THR A 225 35.83 3.36 8.85
C THR A 225 36.58 4.65 9.10
N LEU A 226 36.19 5.37 10.15
CA LEU A 226 36.94 6.50 10.64
C LEU A 226 38.39 6.12 10.98
N GLY A 227 38.61 4.93 11.54
CA GLY A 227 39.95 4.44 11.87
C GLY A 227 40.80 4.18 10.62
N ASP A 228 40.22 3.69 9.53
CA ASP A 228 40.95 3.49 8.26
C ASP A 228 41.47 4.82 7.73
N VAL A 229 40.65 5.87 7.82
CA VAL A 229 41.03 7.25 7.43
C VAL A 229 42.17 7.76 8.28
N MET A 230 42.03 7.68 9.61
CA MET A 230 43.06 8.12 10.54
C MET A 230 44.38 7.39 10.29
N ALA A 231 44.34 6.06 10.17
CA ALA A 231 45.51 5.25 9.90
C ALA A 231 46.16 5.63 8.56
N SER A 232 45.36 5.86 7.52
CA SER A 232 45.84 6.27 6.21
C SER A 232 46.51 7.64 6.25
N PHE A 233 45.90 8.65 6.89
CA PHE A 233 46.46 10.00 6.97
C PHE A 233 47.66 10.12 7.90
N LEU A 234 47.77 9.25 8.91
CA LEU A 234 48.96 9.17 9.75
C LEU A 234 50.12 8.48 9.03
N GLN A 235 49.83 7.49 8.18
CA GLN A 235 50.84 6.74 7.44
C GLN A 235 51.33 7.46 6.19
N ASP A 236 50.43 8.15 5.47
CA ASP A 236 50.71 8.93 4.27
C ASP A 236 50.07 10.34 4.42
N PRO A 237 50.77 11.28 5.09
CA PRO A 237 50.25 12.61 5.34
C PRO A 237 50.06 13.39 4.03
N ASP A 238 48.89 13.96 3.83
CA ASP A 238 48.61 14.78 2.63
C ASP A 238 49.49 16.05 2.63
N PRO A 239 50.39 16.22 1.64
CA PRO A 239 51.24 17.40 1.52
C PRO A 239 50.47 18.72 1.50
N ALA A 240 49.23 18.73 0.99
CA ALA A 240 48.39 19.91 0.90
C ALA A 240 47.89 20.41 2.27
N THR A 241 47.92 19.55 3.30
CA THR A 241 47.44 19.87 4.66
C THR A 241 48.57 20.15 5.64
N LYS A 242 49.83 20.18 5.18
CA LYS A 242 51.01 20.39 6.02
C LYS A 242 50.92 21.76 6.70
N ASN A 243 51.03 21.77 8.03
CA ASN A 243 50.89 22.95 8.91
C ASN A 243 49.46 23.53 9.02
N CYS A 244 48.42 22.79 8.61
CA CYS A 244 47.02 23.23 8.69
C CYS A 244 46.22 22.54 9.82
N SER A 245 46.85 22.26 10.96
CA SER A 245 46.30 21.40 12.03
C SER A 245 45.02 21.92 12.72
N LEU A 246 44.66 23.19 12.56
CA LEU A 246 43.46 23.82 13.14
C LEU A 246 42.42 24.22 12.08
N MET A 247 42.46 23.61 10.90
CA MET A 247 41.57 23.94 9.79
C MET A 247 40.11 23.56 10.09
N SER A 248 39.18 24.48 9.82
CA SER A 248 37.73 24.23 9.93
C SER A 248 37.13 23.75 8.59
N LYS A 249 36.00 23.02 8.64
CA LYS A 249 35.22 22.61 7.44
C LYS A 249 34.93 23.82 6.52
N SER A 250 34.67 24.99 7.10
CA SER A 250 34.32 26.22 6.36
C SER A 250 35.50 26.87 5.62
N SER A 251 36.74 26.57 6.02
CA SER A 251 37.97 27.04 5.39
C SER A 251 38.35 26.14 4.21
N GLY A 252 38.16 24.82 4.37
CA GLY A 252 38.42 23.84 3.32
C GLY A 252 37.53 23.97 2.08
N HIS A 253 36.23 24.31 2.25
CA HIS A 253 35.30 24.50 1.12
C HIS A 253 35.64 25.68 0.20
N ARG A 254 36.39 26.68 0.69
CA ARG A 254 36.65 27.92 -0.06
C ARG A 254 37.96 27.92 -0.84
N LEU A 255 38.72 26.81 -0.82
CA LEU A 255 40.06 26.72 -1.44
C LEU A 255 40.98 27.89 -1.07
N HIS A 256 40.71 28.56 0.06
CA HIS A 256 41.47 29.71 0.54
C HIS A 256 42.34 29.26 1.70
N TRP A 257 43.62 29.09 1.40
CA TRP A 257 44.62 28.48 2.28
C TRP A 257 45.36 29.55 3.08
N GLY A 258 44.74 30.04 4.16
CA GLY A 258 45.33 31.03 5.07
C GLY A 258 45.26 30.58 6.54
N PRO A 259 46.32 30.74 7.34
CA PRO A 259 46.28 30.46 8.77
C PRO A 259 45.49 31.56 9.47
N GLU A 260 44.22 31.30 9.77
CA GLU A 260 43.41 32.16 10.63
C GLU A 260 43.30 31.49 11.99
N LEU A 261 43.90 32.09 13.03
CA LEU A 261 43.74 31.63 14.40
C LEU A 261 42.26 31.79 14.77
N ARG A 262 41.58 30.67 15.06
CA ARG A 262 40.19 30.69 15.54
C ARG A 262 40.14 30.15 16.95
N GLU A 263 39.56 30.96 17.84
CA GLU A 263 39.31 30.59 19.21
C GLU A 263 38.22 29.50 19.26
N TRP A 264 38.55 28.35 19.84
CA TRP A 264 37.57 27.31 20.10
C TRP A 264 36.73 27.73 21.31
N LEU A 265 35.55 28.29 21.04
CA LEU A 265 34.56 28.56 22.08
C LEU A 265 33.72 27.30 22.28
N ALA A 266 33.78 26.72 23.48
CA ALA A 266 32.98 25.58 23.87
C ALA A 266 31.47 25.93 23.85
N GLY A 267 30.84 25.80 22.68
CA GLY A 267 29.40 25.89 22.54
C GLY A 267 28.74 24.66 23.14
N LYS A 268 27.65 24.84 23.90
CA LYS A 268 26.76 23.74 24.27
C LYS A 268 25.98 23.28 23.04
N HIS A 269 26.64 22.59 22.12
CA HIS A 269 25.98 21.98 20.98
C HIS A 269 25.19 20.78 21.47
N ARG A 270 23.87 20.88 21.42
CA ARG A 270 22.96 19.76 21.69
C ARG A 270 23.07 18.79 20.51
N TRP A 271 22.97 17.49 20.77
CA TRP A 271 23.00 16.42 19.76
C TRP A 271 22.08 16.67 18.55
N ALA A 272 20.96 17.36 18.77
CA ALA A 272 20.05 17.85 17.74
C ALA A 272 20.71 18.76 16.68
N ALA A 273 21.67 19.61 17.07
CA ALA A 273 22.32 20.57 16.17
C ALA A 273 23.28 19.91 15.16
N SER A 274 23.61 18.63 15.31
CA SER A 274 24.41 17.86 14.36
C SER A 274 23.62 17.40 13.13
N VAL A 275 22.29 17.58 13.14
CA VAL A 275 21.38 17.15 12.07
C VAL A 275 20.98 18.34 11.21
N SER A 276 21.04 18.20 9.88
CA SER A 276 20.61 19.27 8.96
C SER A 276 19.10 19.52 9.06
N VAL A 277 18.67 20.78 8.91
CA VAL A 277 17.23 21.18 8.95
C VAL A 277 16.39 20.34 7.99
N LEU A 278 16.90 20.05 6.79
CA LEU A 278 16.26 19.18 5.80
C LEU A 278 15.96 17.76 6.33
N ARG A 279 16.85 17.21 7.17
CA ARG A 279 16.66 15.89 7.80
C ARG A 279 15.64 15.94 8.94
N TYR A 280 15.55 17.07 9.65
CA TYR A 280 14.51 17.32 10.65
C TYR A 280 13.12 17.41 10.01
N THR A 281 12.98 18.14 8.91
CA THR A 281 11.69 18.36 8.25
C THR A 281 11.13 17.08 7.61
N LEU A 282 11.98 16.18 7.12
CA LEU A 282 11.54 14.88 6.59
C LEU A 282 11.06 13.92 7.69
N GLY A 283 11.55 14.06 8.93
CA GLY A 283 11.16 13.20 10.06
C GLY A 283 9.89 13.64 10.78
N VAL A 284 9.42 14.87 10.53
CA VAL A 284 8.20 15.44 11.13
C VAL A 284 7.16 15.56 10.02
N GLU A 285 6.54 14.46 9.64
CA GLU A 285 5.34 14.51 8.80
C GLU A 285 4.08 14.60 9.67
N HIS A 286 3.15 15.44 9.23
CA HIS A 286 1.92 15.80 9.94
C HIS A 286 1.02 14.57 10.13
N VAL A 287 0.79 14.17 11.38
CA VAL A 287 -0.36 13.33 11.76
C VAL A 287 -1.60 14.22 11.70
N SER A 288 -2.24 14.29 10.55
CA SER A 288 -3.59 14.82 10.47
C SER A 288 -4.51 13.86 11.21
N VAL A 289 -5.05 14.34 12.34
CA VAL A 289 -6.01 13.63 13.18
C VAL A 289 -7.35 13.58 12.45
N TYR A 290 -7.56 12.53 11.66
CA TYR A 290 -8.91 12.09 11.31
C TYR A 290 -9.44 11.21 12.45
N GLU A 291 -10.76 11.13 12.61
CA GLU A 291 -11.39 10.18 13.52
C GLU A 291 -10.88 8.78 13.21
N THR A 292 -10.01 8.26 14.08
CA THR A 292 -9.42 6.94 13.88
C THR A 292 -10.42 5.91 14.39
N PRO A 293 -10.75 4.88 13.60
CA PRO A 293 -11.54 3.77 14.09
C PRO A 293 -10.85 3.16 15.32
N SER A 294 -11.63 2.60 16.25
CA SER A 294 -11.06 1.91 17.42
C SER A 294 -10.08 0.81 16.98
N LEU A 295 -9.07 0.52 17.81
CA LEU A 295 -8.10 -0.55 17.51
C LEU A 295 -8.79 -1.90 17.29
N THR A 296 -9.87 -2.18 18.01
CA THR A 296 -10.68 -3.39 17.84
C THR A 296 -11.35 -3.41 16.46
N ALA A 297 -11.93 -2.29 16.02
CA ALA A 297 -12.53 -2.20 14.70
C ALA A 297 -11.47 -2.36 13.58
N LEU A 298 -10.28 -1.78 13.76
CA LEU A 298 -9.16 -1.96 12.83
C LEU A 298 -8.68 -3.41 12.77
N TRP A 299 -8.58 -4.08 13.91
CA TRP A 299 -8.16 -5.48 13.99
C TRP A 299 -9.19 -6.42 13.34
N ASN A 300 -10.48 -6.17 13.59
CA ASN A 300 -11.57 -6.98 13.05
C ASN A 300 -11.71 -6.88 11.52
N ARG A 301 -11.16 -5.84 10.88
CA ARG A 301 -11.07 -5.78 9.41
C ARG A 301 -10.15 -6.86 8.81
N GLY A 302 -9.32 -7.49 9.63
CA GLY A 302 -8.41 -8.55 9.20
C GLY A 302 -7.10 -7.98 8.65
N PHE A 303 -5.98 -8.48 9.17
CA PHE A 303 -4.66 -8.09 8.71
C PHE A 303 -4.37 -8.70 7.33
N GLY A 304 -4.04 -7.86 6.33
CA GLY A 304 -3.77 -8.31 4.95
C GLY A 304 -5.01 -8.75 4.16
N GLN A 305 -6.22 -8.51 4.67
CA GLN A 305 -7.48 -8.86 3.99
C GLN A 305 -7.99 -7.69 3.15
N VAL A 306 -8.68 -8.01 2.06
CA VAL A 306 -9.31 -7.00 1.20
C VAL A 306 -10.60 -6.53 1.86
N SER A 307 -10.65 -5.27 2.29
CA SER A 307 -11.87 -4.64 2.79
C SER A 307 -12.32 -3.54 1.83
N VAL A 308 -13.59 -3.58 1.45
CA VAL A 308 -14.21 -2.60 0.55
C VAL A 308 -14.32 -1.23 1.20
N ASP A 309 -14.48 -1.19 2.53
CA ASP A 309 -14.47 0.05 3.32
C ASP A 309 -13.11 0.75 3.31
N ALA A 310 -12.05 -0.03 3.07
CA ALA A 310 -10.69 0.46 2.95
C ALA A 310 -10.26 0.66 1.49
N LEU A 311 -11.17 0.52 0.51
CA LEU A 311 -10.84 0.71 -0.89
C LEU A 311 -10.60 2.21 -1.17
N ILE A 312 -9.33 2.58 -1.31
CA ILE A 312 -8.97 3.98 -1.51
C ILE A 312 -9.13 4.35 -2.99
N ASN A 313 -10.09 5.22 -3.29
CA ASN A 313 -10.22 5.79 -4.62
C ASN A 313 -9.43 7.11 -4.74
N PHE A 314 -8.18 7.02 -5.22
CA PHE A 314 -7.31 8.18 -5.39
C PHE A 314 -7.66 9.08 -6.58
N THR A 315 -8.67 8.76 -7.41
CA THR A 315 -9.07 9.62 -8.55
C THR A 315 -9.53 11.00 -8.11
N ALA A 316 -9.96 11.16 -6.86
CA ALA A 316 -10.37 12.45 -6.29
C ALA A 316 -9.19 13.36 -5.89
N ILE A 317 -7.99 12.80 -5.69
CA ILE A 317 -6.81 13.51 -5.16
C ILE A 317 -5.72 13.67 -6.22
N MET A 318 -5.55 12.68 -7.10
CA MET A 318 -4.54 12.69 -8.16
C MET A 318 -5.19 12.33 -9.49
N SER A 319 -4.93 13.11 -10.54
CA SER A 319 -5.37 12.83 -11.93
C SER A 319 -4.67 11.63 -12.59
N LEU A 320 -4.13 10.71 -11.79
CA LEU A 320 -3.53 9.46 -12.27
C LEU A 320 -4.64 8.42 -12.41
N GLU A 321 -5.22 8.34 -13.61
CA GLU A 321 -6.20 7.31 -13.93
C GLU A 321 -5.51 6.00 -14.37
N GLY A 322 -6.07 4.88 -13.91
CA GLY A 322 -5.70 3.54 -14.38
C GLY A 322 -4.81 2.72 -13.44
N PRO A 323 -4.59 1.44 -13.78
CA PRO A 323 -3.94 0.47 -12.89
C PRO A 323 -2.52 0.84 -12.49
N VAL A 324 -1.75 1.46 -13.39
CA VAL A 324 -0.36 1.86 -13.13
C VAL A 324 -0.29 2.94 -12.06
N GLY A 325 -1.17 3.95 -12.12
CA GLY A 325 -1.25 5.00 -11.11
C GLY A 325 -1.53 4.44 -9.73
N MET A 326 -2.51 3.52 -9.62
CA MET A 326 -2.85 2.87 -8.36
C MET A 326 -1.72 2.01 -7.80
N VAL A 327 -0.97 1.30 -8.66
CA VAL A 327 0.23 0.56 -8.25
C VAL A 327 1.27 1.49 -7.65
N LEU A 328 1.59 2.62 -8.32
CA LEU A 328 2.60 3.56 -7.83
C LEU A 328 2.19 4.19 -6.49
N ILE A 329 0.93 4.58 -6.35
CA ILE A 329 0.42 5.19 -5.12
C ILE A 329 0.43 4.19 -3.96
N ALA A 330 -0.04 2.95 -4.18
CA ALA A 330 -0.05 1.91 -3.16
C ALA A 330 1.36 1.59 -2.61
N ASN A 331 2.39 1.79 -3.44
CA ASN A 331 3.78 1.53 -3.08
C ASN A 331 4.57 2.80 -2.67
N LEU A 332 4.00 3.99 -2.81
CA LEU A 332 4.68 5.24 -2.42
C LEU A 332 5.14 5.23 -0.94
N PRO A 333 4.35 4.72 0.03
CA PRO A 333 4.81 4.60 1.42
C PRO A 333 6.06 3.72 1.57
N GLN A 334 6.24 2.70 0.72
CA GLN A 334 7.44 1.86 0.73
C GLN A 334 8.69 2.67 0.32
N LEU A 335 8.55 3.58 -0.65
CA LEU A 335 9.63 4.49 -1.02
C LEU A 335 9.93 5.47 0.12
N ILE A 336 8.91 6.07 0.73
CA ILE A 336 9.06 7.00 1.86
C ILE A 336 9.79 6.32 3.02
N LEU A 337 9.37 5.11 3.43
CA LEU A 337 10.05 4.35 4.48
C LEU A 337 11.53 4.10 4.18
N SER A 338 11.86 3.83 2.92
CA SER A 338 13.25 3.59 2.51
C SER A 338 14.10 4.87 2.64
N LEU A 339 13.54 6.01 2.22
CA LEU A 339 14.18 7.31 2.38
C LEU A 339 14.37 7.66 3.87
N LEU A 340 13.34 7.42 4.70
CA LEU A 340 13.42 7.61 6.16
C LEU A 340 14.49 6.72 6.78
N TYR A 341 14.57 5.44 6.39
CA TYR A 341 15.61 4.53 6.84
C TYR A 341 17.01 5.07 6.50
N THR A 342 17.22 5.55 5.26
CA THR A 342 18.53 6.11 4.87
C THR A 342 18.88 7.37 5.66
N ALA A 343 17.90 8.25 5.91
CA ALA A 343 18.10 9.44 6.73
C ALA A 343 18.44 9.09 8.18
N LEU A 344 17.69 8.16 8.79
CA LEU A 344 17.94 7.67 10.15
C LEU A 344 19.32 7.00 10.24
N ASN A 345 19.65 6.10 9.32
CA ASN A 345 20.95 5.42 9.30
C ASN A 345 22.11 6.42 9.20
N GLY A 346 21.99 7.43 8.32
CA GLY A 346 22.99 8.51 8.21
C GLY A 346 23.14 9.29 9.52
N MET A 347 22.03 9.69 10.15
CA MET A 347 22.07 10.40 11.44
C MET A 347 22.75 9.58 12.54
N TRP A 348 22.36 8.32 12.71
CA TRP A 348 22.95 7.42 13.70
C TRP A 348 24.44 7.19 13.44
N THR A 349 24.81 7.01 12.18
CA THR A 349 26.21 6.85 11.77
C THR A 349 27.03 8.08 12.11
N ALA A 350 26.56 9.28 11.75
CA ALA A 350 27.27 10.54 12.04
C ALA A 350 27.45 10.76 13.56
N MET A 351 26.40 10.54 14.36
CA MET A 351 26.48 10.66 15.82
C MET A 351 27.50 9.69 16.41
N LEU A 352 27.48 8.43 16.00
CA LEU A 352 28.38 7.40 16.54
C LEU A 352 29.83 7.57 16.08
N VAL A 353 30.05 8.04 14.85
CA VAL A 353 31.38 8.42 14.37
C VAL A 353 31.91 9.63 15.16
N GLY A 354 31.06 10.61 15.48
CA GLY A 354 31.42 11.75 16.33
C GLY A 354 31.81 11.32 17.75
N VAL A 355 31.06 10.39 18.35
CA VAL A 355 31.43 9.77 19.63
C VAL A 355 32.76 9.04 19.51
N GLU A 356 32.95 8.23 18.47
CA GLU A 356 34.17 7.48 18.25
C GLU A 356 35.38 8.41 18.13
N TRP A 357 35.26 9.48 17.34
CA TRP A 357 36.28 10.54 17.20
C TRP A 357 36.64 11.15 18.55
N ASN A 358 35.64 11.62 19.31
CA ASN A 358 35.86 12.31 20.57
C ASN A 358 36.59 11.44 21.61
N THR A 359 36.24 10.15 21.71
CA THR A 359 36.89 9.25 22.67
C THR A 359 38.38 9.04 22.36
N TYR A 360 38.85 9.19 21.10
CA TYR A 360 40.29 9.08 20.79
C TYR A 360 41.10 10.24 21.38
N GLY A 361 40.47 11.39 21.65
CA GLY A 361 41.10 12.52 22.35
C GLY A 361 41.09 12.40 23.88
N GLN A 362 40.23 11.54 24.45
CA GLN A 362 40.09 11.38 25.90
C GLN A 362 40.90 10.20 26.45
N GLU A 363 40.97 9.11 25.70
CA GLU A 363 41.61 7.87 26.14
C GLU A 363 42.54 7.33 25.03
N HIS A 364 43.68 6.77 25.45
CA HIS A 364 44.54 6.00 24.55
C HIS A 364 43.87 4.67 24.19
N LYS A 365 43.22 4.62 23.03
CA LYS A 365 42.58 3.42 22.48
C LYS A 365 43.04 3.11 21.05
N GLY A 366 43.12 1.82 20.71
CA GLY A 366 43.45 1.38 19.36
C GLY A 366 42.36 1.77 18.33
N LEU A 367 42.81 2.21 17.16
CA LEU A 367 41.95 2.55 16.02
C LEU A 367 41.12 1.35 15.58
N ARG A 368 39.84 1.58 15.27
CA ARG A 368 38.96 0.56 14.70
C ARG A 368 39.08 0.56 13.18
N THR A 369 39.77 -0.43 12.61
CA THR A 369 40.14 -0.50 11.20
C THR A 369 39.68 -1.79 10.53
N SER A 370 39.57 -1.77 9.21
CA SER A 370 39.22 -2.94 8.38
C SER A 370 40.38 -3.93 8.28
N SER A 371 41.61 -3.41 8.21
CA SER A 371 42.87 -4.18 8.17
C SER A 371 43.79 -3.76 9.33
N PRO A 372 43.62 -4.33 10.54
CA PRO A 372 44.34 -3.89 11.73
C PRO A 372 45.82 -4.28 11.72
N VAL A 373 46.65 -3.40 12.28
CA VAL A 373 48.07 -3.62 12.55
C VAL A 373 48.37 -3.31 14.02
N GLY A 374 49.12 -4.17 14.71
CA GLY A 374 49.49 -3.99 16.12
C GLY A 374 48.27 -3.98 17.05
N ASN A 375 48.14 -2.94 17.88
CA ASN A 375 47.06 -2.80 18.87
C ASN A 375 45.73 -2.27 18.28
N GLN A 376 45.60 -2.20 16.96
CA GLN A 376 44.35 -1.80 16.30
C GLN A 376 43.27 -2.88 16.43
N ARG A 377 42.00 -2.46 16.41
CA ARG A 377 40.84 -3.35 16.55
C ARG A 377 40.20 -3.60 15.19
N ARG A 378 40.02 -4.87 14.84
CA ARG A 378 39.37 -5.25 13.58
C ARG A 378 37.87 -4.94 13.61
N THR A 379 37.35 -4.40 12.51
CA THR A 379 35.90 -4.38 12.22
C THR A 379 35.70 -4.69 10.74
N TYR A 380 34.70 -5.51 10.43
CA TYR A 380 34.41 -5.92 9.04
C TYR A 380 33.18 -5.22 8.45
N TRP A 381 32.52 -4.39 9.24
CA TRP A 381 31.22 -3.81 8.91
C TRP A 381 31.35 -2.31 8.64
N LEU A 382 30.37 -1.80 7.87
CA LEU A 382 30.13 -0.37 7.64
C LEU A 382 30.28 0.45 8.94
N SER A 383 30.51 1.75 8.79
CA SER A 383 30.69 2.74 9.87
C SER A 383 29.80 2.53 11.12
N LEU A 384 28.55 2.07 10.94
CA LEU A 384 27.59 1.81 12.01
C LEU A 384 27.80 0.42 12.70
N PRO A 385 28.03 0.38 14.03
CA PRO A 385 28.12 -0.89 14.78
C PRO A 385 26.82 -1.72 14.74
N LEU A 386 26.95 -3.06 14.70
CA LEU A 386 25.82 -4.01 14.60
C LEU A 386 24.76 -3.85 15.70
N ARG A 387 25.16 -3.47 16.92
CA ARG A 387 24.22 -3.23 18.03
C ARG A 387 23.18 -2.14 17.74
N TYR A 388 23.47 -1.23 16.80
CA TYR A 388 22.53 -0.21 16.32
C TYR A 388 22.02 -0.54 14.92
N GLY A 389 22.88 -1.08 14.06
CA GLY A 389 22.50 -1.44 12.69
C GLY A 389 21.46 -2.55 12.60
N LEU A 390 21.59 -3.62 13.40
CA LEU A 390 20.65 -4.74 13.37
C LEU A 390 19.24 -4.35 13.84
N PRO A 391 19.05 -3.66 14.98
CA PRO A 391 17.72 -3.17 15.36
C PRO A 391 17.11 -2.23 14.31
N LEU A 392 17.92 -1.33 13.73
CA LEU A 392 17.44 -0.39 12.72
C LEU A 392 16.98 -1.12 11.45
N LEU A 393 17.75 -2.10 10.99
CA LEU A 393 17.41 -2.92 9.83
C LEU A 393 16.18 -3.79 10.09
N ALA A 394 16.12 -4.44 11.25
CA ALA A 394 14.98 -5.26 11.65
C ALA A 394 13.70 -4.43 11.77
N GLY A 395 13.78 -3.24 12.38
CA GLY A 395 12.67 -2.31 12.46
C GLY A 395 12.20 -1.83 11.09
N SER A 396 13.14 -1.47 10.20
CA SER A 396 12.81 -1.11 8.82
C SER A 396 12.13 -2.24 8.07
N ALA A 397 12.69 -3.47 8.13
CA ALA A 397 12.10 -4.64 7.49
C ALA A 397 10.69 -4.93 8.02
N ALA A 398 10.48 -4.84 9.33
CA ALA A 398 9.17 -5.00 9.94
C ALA A 398 8.17 -3.94 9.45
N LEU A 399 8.57 -2.66 9.39
CA LEU A 399 7.71 -1.59 8.89
C LEU A 399 7.34 -1.78 7.41
N HIS A 400 8.30 -2.14 6.56
CA HIS A 400 8.04 -2.45 5.15
C HIS A 400 7.04 -3.60 4.99
N TRP A 401 7.19 -4.66 5.80
CA TRP A 401 6.27 -5.78 5.81
C TRP A 401 4.88 -5.37 6.31
N LEU A 402 4.76 -4.64 7.42
CA LEU A 402 3.49 -4.17 7.95
C LEU A 402 2.75 -3.28 6.92
N ILE A 403 3.44 -2.36 6.27
CA ILE A 403 2.83 -1.51 5.23
C ILE A 403 2.38 -2.35 4.04
N SER A 404 3.13 -3.39 3.65
CA SER A 404 2.75 -4.27 2.54
C SER A 404 1.40 -4.95 2.74
N GLN A 405 1.01 -5.18 4.00
CA GLN A 405 -0.26 -5.78 4.40
C GLN A 405 -1.35 -4.74 4.68
N SER A 406 -0.97 -3.45 4.76
CA SER A 406 -1.88 -2.35 5.08
C SER A 406 -2.38 -1.64 3.82
N ILE A 407 -1.48 -1.44 2.84
CA ILE A 407 -1.78 -0.78 1.57
C ILE A 407 -1.16 -1.61 0.45
N PHE A 408 -2.00 -2.23 -0.37
CA PHE A 408 -1.60 -3.07 -1.48
C PHE A 408 -2.57 -2.95 -2.64
N PHE A 409 -2.09 -3.29 -3.83
CA PHE A 409 -2.91 -3.24 -5.04
C PHE A 409 -3.83 -4.46 -5.12
N VAL A 410 -5.11 -4.22 -5.42
CA VAL A 410 -6.11 -5.25 -5.66
C VAL A 410 -6.83 -4.93 -6.95
N ARG A 411 -7.17 -5.96 -7.73
CA ARG A 411 -8.00 -5.83 -8.92
C ARG A 411 -9.41 -6.34 -8.61
N LEU A 412 -10.39 -5.45 -8.65
CA LEU A 412 -11.80 -5.80 -8.55
C LEU A 412 -12.36 -6.01 -9.97
N VAL A 413 -12.91 -7.20 -10.23
CA VAL A 413 -13.60 -7.53 -11.50
C VAL A 413 -15.08 -7.64 -11.22
N ILE A 414 -15.89 -6.89 -11.95
CA ILE A 414 -17.34 -6.89 -11.76
C ILE A 414 -17.98 -7.65 -12.91
N TYR A 415 -18.89 -8.56 -12.61
CA TYR A 415 -19.63 -9.35 -13.58
C TYR A 415 -21.10 -8.91 -13.61
N GLU A 416 -21.73 -9.01 -14.78
CA GLU A 416 -23.18 -8.93 -14.97
C GLU A 416 -23.57 -10.09 -15.90
N ASP A 417 -24.50 -10.94 -15.48
CA ASP A 417 -24.93 -12.14 -16.22
C ASP A 417 -23.78 -13.07 -16.65
N GLY A 418 -22.75 -13.20 -15.81
CA GLY A 418 -21.57 -14.02 -16.10
C GLY A 418 -20.58 -13.38 -17.08
N THR A 419 -20.85 -12.16 -17.56
CA THR A 419 -19.94 -11.39 -18.42
C THR A 419 -19.21 -10.31 -17.64
N ILE A 420 -17.95 -10.05 -17.98
CA ILE A 420 -17.16 -9.01 -17.29
C ILE A 420 -17.65 -7.62 -17.73
N MET A 421 -18.06 -6.82 -16.76
CA MET A 421 -18.37 -5.41 -16.92
C MET A 421 -17.11 -4.57 -17.03
N VAL A 422 -16.51 -4.56 -18.23
CA VAL A 422 -15.43 -3.63 -18.58
C VAL A 422 -15.97 -2.20 -18.46
N SER A 423 -15.19 -1.31 -17.86
CA SER A 423 -15.60 0.08 -17.59
C SER A 423 -16.30 0.73 -18.79
N GLY A 424 -17.61 0.96 -18.66
CA GLY A 424 -18.34 2.00 -19.39
C GLY A 424 -18.68 1.77 -20.86
N ARG A 425 -18.51 0.58 -21.44
CA ARG A 425 -19.12 0.28 -22.74
C ARG A 425 -19.32 -1.24 -22.89
N PRO A 426 -20.51 -1.72 -23.27
CA PRO A 426 -20.65 -3.11 -23.71
C PRO A 426 -19.69 -3.34 -24.90
N PRO A 427 -19.11 -4.55 -25.05
CA PRO A 427 -18.32 -4.86 -26.22
C PRO A 427 -19.19 -4.68 -27.48
N ALA A 428 -19.01 -3.55 -28.15
CA ALA A 428 -19.23 -3.48 -29.59
C ALA A 428 -18.15 -4.36 -30.17
N ASP A 429 -18.53 -5.59 -30.53
CA ASP A 429 -18.07 -6.32 -31.70
C ASP A 429 -18.22 -7.82 -31.47
N THR A 430 -19.40 -8.32 -31.80
CA THR A 430 -19.49 -9.52 -32.63
C THR A 430 -20.36 -9.20 -33.83
N PRO A 431 -19.73 -8.93 -34.97
CA PRO A 431 -20.30 -9.39 -36.23
C PRO A 431 -19.21 -10.00 -37.13
N PRO A 432 -19.55 -10.65 -38.25
CA PRO A 432 -18.66 -10.55 -39.39
C PRO A 432 -18.59 -9.10 -39.92
#